data_AF-A0A6I9NJU5-F1
#
_entry.id   AF-A0A6I9NJU5-F1
#
_cell.length_a   1.000
_cell.length_b   1.000
_cell.length_c   1.000
_cell.angle_alpha   90.00
_cell.angle_beta   90.00
_cell.angle_gamma   90.00
#
_symmetry.space_group_name_H-M   'P 1'
#
loop_
_entity.id
_entity.type
_entity.pdbx_description
1 polymer ?
#
loop_
_entity_poly.entity_id
_entity_poly.type
_entity_poly.pdbx_seq_one_letter_code
_entity_poly.pdbx_strand_id
1 'polypeptide(L)'
;MLFEDRSLAIVFGATDIFLKSFPVLPGELKDKLFVINEEDGGLSDGQITSLRRYVPTLDDVEMYKSHKGPVTELHIVDQYMMEMCNIPCLSTQLDLLLTLRELPIGMKDLQPLINQKIRMCTQLNNCRSFVSVLEYLLTVGNYLNENARKEKAKGFRLSSLTKLSQLRGNDRKFTLLHALVEQIMLHEPSLAAFTDDLAEFETVPGASIKGLTAEVDVLKNELQKVIQHEKTFKKRNAGGQHPQFYKDLKMAVEKYKTGLSALTKTRDEMKKLYSVILGSRQDIMLLIALGGSSALHIPAFPSGGCLIDYVPQVCQLLNNKVQYIIQGYHKRREYIAAFLSHFGMGVVEYDAVGFTKLTLLLMWKDFCFLVHVDLPLYFPRDQPTLTFQSVYHFTNSGQLYSQVQKSYPYSPRWDGNEMAKRAKAYFKSFIPQFQEGAFANGKL
;
A
#
# COMPACT_ATOMS: atom_id res chain seq x y z
N MET A 1 22.72 35.00 50.68
CA MET A 1 21.44 34.89 51.42
C MET A 1 20.44 35.89 50.80
N LEU A 2 20.16 35.76 49.50
CA LEU A 2 19.26 36.66 48.72
C LEU A 2 17.99 35.95 48.20
N PHE A 3 17.83 34.66 48.49
CA PHE A 3 16.71 33.85 48.01
C PHE A 3 16.22 32.94 49.14
N GLU A 4 15.36 33.47 50.01
CA GLU A 4 14.83 32.74 51.16
C GLU A 4 13.30 32.68 51.21
N ASP A 5 12.61 32.93 50.09
CA ASP A 5 11.16 32.73 50.01
C ASP A 5 10.80 31.43 49.27
N ARG A 6 10.70 30.35 50.06
CA ARG A 6 10.49 28.96 49.64
C ARG A 6 9.01 28.65 49.39
N SER A 7 8.43 29.26 48.36
CA SER A 7 7.04 28.98 47.94
C SER A 7 6.91 28.31 46.54
N LEU A 8 8.03 27.96 45.87
CA LEU A 8 8.07 27.45 44.48
C LEU A 8 8.87 26.14 44.30
N ALA A 9 8.93 25.30 45.34
CA ALA A 9 9.85 24.16 45.45
C ALA A 9 9.74 23.05 44.36
N ILE A 10 8.65 22.99 43.58
CA ILE A 10 8.45 21.91 42.58
C ILE A 10 9.04 22.28 41.21
N VAL A 11 9.09 23.57 40.84
CA VAL A 11 9.64 24.02 39.55
C VAL A 11 11.16 24.26 39.63
N PHE A 12 11.67 24.72 40.79
CA PHE A 12 13.11 24.91 40.98
C PHE A 12 13.90 23.63 41.19
N GLY A 13 13.30 22.57 41.75
CA GLY A 13 14.01 21.30 41.99
C GLY A 13 14.52 20.64 40.71
N ALA A 14 13.74 20.67 39.63
CA ALA A 14 14.13 20.07 38.35
C ALA A 14 15.24 20.88 37.64
N THR A 15 15.13 22.22 37.65
CA THR A 15 16.12 23.13 37.09
C THR A 15 17.45 23.06 37.84
N ASP A 16 17.40 22.98 39.18
CA ASP A 16 18.58 22.87 40.04
C ASP A 16 19.32 21.55 39.84
N ILE A 17 18.60 20.41 39.80
CA ILE A 17 19.17 19.09 39.52
C ILE A 17 19.81 19.07 38.12
N PHE A 18 19.11 19.59 37.10
CA PHE A 18 19.59 19.56 35.73
C PHE A 18 20.86 20.40 35.55
N LEU A 19 20.83 21.69 35.93
CA LEU A 19 21.96 22.60 35.72
C LEU A 19 23.20 22.20 36.56
N LYS A 20 23.01 21.61 37.75
CA LYS A 20 24.11 20.99 38.51
C LYS A 20 24.77 19.82 37.77
N SER A 21 23.97 19.02 37.09
CA SER A 21 24.45 17.86 36.32
C SER A 21 24.86 18.19 34.88
N PHE A 22 24.74 19.47 34.47
CA PHE A 22 25.03 19.87 33.10
C PHE A 22 26.54 19.80 32.85
N PRO A 23 26.99 19.08 31.79
CA PRO A 23 28.40 18.70 31.64
C PRO A 23 29.30 19.83 31.10
N VAL A 24 28.76 21.01 30.78
CA VAL A 24 29.49 22.13 30.18
C VAL A 24 29.58 23.26 31.18
N LEU A 25 30.78 23.66 31.59
CA LEU A 25 30.97 24.74 32.56
C LEU A 25 30.23 26.03 32.13
N PRO A 26 29.67 26.83 33.09
CA PRO A 26 28.92 28.04 32.76
C PRO A 26 29.66 28.98 31.80
N GLY A 27 30.95 29.23 32.04
CA GLY A 27 31.77 30.10 31.20
C GLY A 27 32.03 29.58 29.78
N GLU A 28 31.91 28.28 29.54
CA GLU A 28 32.07 27.68 28.20
C GLU A 28 30.78 27.72 27.38
N LEU A 29 29.63 27.94 28.03
CA LEU A 29 28.31 27.82 27.40
C LEU A 29 28.18 28.73 26.17
N LYS A 30 28.64 29.98 26.30
CA LYS A 30 28.59 30.95 25.22
C LYS A 30 29.39 30.49 24.01
N ASP A 31 30.61 29.99 24.21
CA ASP A 31 31.47 29.58 23.10
C ASP A 31 30.93 28.34 22.39
N LYS A 32 30.42 27.35 23.14
CA LYS A 32 29.82 26.14 22.55
C LYS A 32 28.53 26.41 21.77
N LEU A 33 27.80 27.49 22.07
CA LEU A 33 26.63 27.94 21.29
C LEU A 33 26.99 28.52 19.93
N PHE A 34 28.24 28.91 19.71
CA PHE A 34 28.75 29.38 18.42
C PHE A 34 29.55 28.31 17.66
N VAL A 35 29.32 27.03 18.00
CA VAL A 35 29.82 25.88 17.25
C VAL A 35 28.62 25.07 16.75
N ILE A 36 28.52 24.87 15.44
CA ILE A 36 27.33 24.28 14.80
C ILE A 36 27.23 22.78 15.05
N ASN A 37 28.34 22.04 14.88
CA ASN A 37 28.34 20.58 15.01
C ASN A 37 28.86 20.13 16.38
N GLU A 38 28.32 19.02 16.87
CA GLU A 38 28.80 18.40 18.11
C GLU A 38 30.24 17.89 17.98
N GLU A 39 30.60 17.34 16.81
CA GLU A 39 31.96 16.85 16.51
C GLU A 39 33.05 17.93 16.56
N ASP A 40 32.67 19.20 16.35
CA ASP A 40 33.55 20.36 16.41
C ASP A 40 33.64 20.97 17.83
N GLY A 41 33.03 20.32 18.83
CA GLY A 41 32.97 20.79 20.22
C GLY A 41 31.72 21.58 20.59
N GLY A 42 30.69 21.58 19.73
CA GLY A 42 29.39 22.17 20.00
C GLY A 42 28.52 21.33 20.94
N LEU A 43 27.39 21.90 21.36
CA LEU A 43 26.43 21.20 22.23
C LEU A 43 25.73 20.06 21.48
N SER A 44 25.38 18.96 22.17
CA SER A 44 24.57 17.89 21.58
C SER A 44 23.10 18.29 21.42
N ASP A 45 22.33 17.59 20.57
CA ASP A 45 20.89 17.88 20.37
C ASP A 45 20.09 17.74 21.67
N GLY A 46 20.45 16.76 22.51
CA GLY A 46 19.86 16.57 23.83
C GLY A 46 20.19 17.73 24.78
N GLN A 47 21.41 18.26 24.74
CA GLN A 47 21.81 19.43 25.52
C GLN A 47 21.07 20.68 25.08
N ILE A 48 20.99 20.94 23.77
CA ILE A 48 20.27 22.10 23.20
C ILE A 48 18.79 22.05 23.57
N THR A 49 18.14 20.89 23.38
CA THR A 49 16.73 20.68 23.73
C THR A 49 16.47 20.85 25.23
N SER A 50 17.43 20.45 26.07
CA SER A 50 17.29 20.61 27.51
C SER A 50 17.46 22.07 27.94
N LEU A 51 18.49 22.77 27.44
CA LEU A 51 18.68 24.21 27.66
C LEU A 51 17.46 25.01 27.19
N ARG A 52 16.83 24.60 26.09
CA ARG A 52 15.64 25.26 25.54
C ARG A 52 14.47 25.32 26.53
N ARG A 53 14.35 24.32 27.42
CA ARG A 53 13.30 24.26 28.46
C ARG A 53 13.56 25.21 29.63
N TYR A 54 14.81 25.60 29.82
CA TYR A 54 15.27 26.42 30.95
C TYR A 54 15.78 27.80 30.50
N VAL A 55 15.39 28.25 29.30
CA VAL A 55 15.71 29.61 28.83
C VAL A 55 15.12 30.63 29.82
N PRO A 56 15.92 31.58 30.34
CA PRO A 56 15.44 32.57 31.31
C PRO A 56 14.25 33.38 30.80
N THR A 57 13.28 33.63 31.68
CA THR A 57 12.16 34.54 31.40
C THR A 57 12.61 36.00 31.48
N LEU A 58 11.75 36.94 31.05
CA LEU A 58 12.06 38.37 31.16
C LEU A 58 12.28 38.80 32.62
N ASP A 59 11.47 38.26 33.54
CA ASP A 59 11.57 38.53 34.97
C ASP A 59 12.89 37.98 35.54
N ASP A 60 13.30 36.76 35.12
CA ASP A 60 14.61 36.21 35.49
C ASP A 60 15.74 37.11 34.99
N VAL A 61 15.66 37.57 33.73
CA VAL A 61 16.69 38.43 33.14
C VAL A 61 16.82 39.75 33.90
N GLU A 62 15.71 40.38 34.30
CA GLU A 62 15.72 41.60 35.10
C GLU A 62 16.31 41.35 36.50
N MET A 63 15.86 40.27 37.15
CA MET A 63 16.33 39.86 38.47
C MET A 63 17.84 39.60 38.47
N TYR A 64 18.33 38.75 37.58
CA TYR A 64 19.75 38.39 37.52
C TYR A 64 20.62 39.57 37.08
N LYS A 65 20.16 40.43 36.15
CA LYS A 65 20.91 41.64 35.77
C LYS A 65 21.00 42.70 36.86
N SER A 66 20.11 42.67 37.85
CA SER A 66 20.16 43.58 39.00
C SER A 66 21.24 43.21 40.02
N HIS A 67 21.81 42.00 39.93
CA HIS A 67 22.84 41.53 40.84
C HIS A 67 24.16 42.31 40.65
N LYS A 68 24.73 42.82 41.76
CA LYS A 68 25.96 43.63 41.75
C LYS A 68 27.20 42.93 42.34
N GLY A 69 27.04 41.70 42.85
CA GLY A 69 28.13 40.91 43.42
C GLY A 69 28.92 40.12 42.36
N PRO A 70 30.07 39.54 42.75
CA PRO A 70 30.86 38.70 41.86
C PRO A 70 30.14 37.38 41.55
N VAL A 71 30.00 37.06 40.25
CA VAL A 71 29.30 35.85 39.76
C VAL A 71 29.93 34.56 40.29
N THR A 72 31.24 34.56 40.55
CA THR A 72 31.98 33.40 41.08
C THR A 72 31.56 32.99 42.50
N GLU A 73 30.94 33.89 43.26
CA GLU A 73 30.44 33.63 44.62
C GLU A 73 28.99 33.10 44.62
N LEU A 74 28.33 33.09 43.46
CA LEU A 74 26.98 32.56 43.30
C LEU A 74 26.99 31.03 43.24
N HIS A 75 25.86 30.43 43.59
CA HIS A 75 25.67 28.99 43.42
C HIS A 75 25.72 28.60 41.93
N ILE A 76 26.19 27.39 41.59
CA ILE A 76 26.46 26.98 40.20
C ILE A 76 25.28 27.21 39.25
N VAL A 77 24.06 27.02 39.74
CA VAL A 77 22.82 27.27 38.98
C VAL A 77 22.60 28.73 38.66
N ASP A 78 22.87 29.61 39.63
CA ASP A 78 22.77 31.06 39.44
C ASP A 78 23.87 31.54 38.48
N GLN A 79 25.05 30.90 38.49
CA GLN A 79 26.10 31.16 37.49
C GLN A 79 25.62 30.81 36.08
N TYR A 80 24.98 29.66 35.86
CA TYR A 80 24.38 29.31 34.58
C TYR A 80 23.27 30.28 34.17
N MET A 81 22.37 30.64 35.08
CA MET A 81 21.29 31.58 34.80
C MET A 81 21.85 32.95 34.40
N MET A 82 22.92 33.41 35.06
CA MET A 82 23.60 34.66 34.71
C MET A 82 24.20 34.62 33.31
N GLU A 83 24.91 33.54 32.97
CA GLU A 83 25.48 33.36 31.63
C GLU A 83 24.40 33.28 30.55
N MET A 84 23.31 32.54 30.79
CA MET A 84 22.17 32.48 29.88
C MET A 84 21.50 33.85 29.68
N CYS A 85 21.39 34.67 30.72
CA CYS A 85 20.84 36.04 30.64
C CYS A 85 21.74 37.00 29.85
N ASN A 86 23.04 36.71 29.79
CA ASN A 86 24.03 37.51 29.06
C ASN A 86 24.10 37.16 27.57
N ILE A 87 23.54 36.03 27.14
CA ILE A 87 23.52 35.61 25.74
C ILE A 87 22.33 36.27 25.01
N PRO A 88 22.57 37.19 24.06
CA PRO A 88 21.50 37.86 23.34
C PRO A 88 20.71 36.86 22.48
N CYS A 89 19.38 36.86 22.62
CA CYS A 89 18.48 35.99 21.84
C CYS A 89 18.82 34.49 21.96
N LEU A 90 19.19 34.00 23.15
CA LEU A 90 19.54 32.60 23.42
C LEU A 90 18.55 31.59 22.82
N SER A 91 17.25 31.78 23.06
CA SER A 91 16.18 30.96 22.48
C SER A 91 16.33 30.79 20.98
N THR A 92 16.60 31.89 20.27
CA THR A 92 16.73 31.91 18.82
C THR A 92 18.00 31.19 18.35
N GLN A 93 19.09 31.29 19.10
CA GLN A 93 20.35 30.59 18.80
C GLN A 93 20.19 29.08 18.96
N LEU A 94 19.50 28.62 20.02
CA LEU A 94 19.21 27.20 20.24
C LEU A 94 18.34 26.63 19.12
N ASP A 95 17.26 27.34 18.75
CA ASP A 95 16.35 26.94 17.66
C ASP A 95 17.09 26.88 16.31
N LEU A 96 18.04 27.80 16.07
CA LEU A 96 18.89 27.81 14.87
C LEU A 96 19.78 26.57 14.78
N LEU A 97 20.45 26.19 15.88
CA LEU A 97 21.35 25.03 15.90
C LEU A 97 20.60 23.72 15.61
N LEU A 98 19.42 23.52 16.20
CA LEU A 98 18.58 22.35 15.92
C LEU A 98 18.16 22.33 14.44
N THR A 99 17.64 23.46 13.93
CA THR A 99 17.21 23.57 12.53
C THR A 99 18.35 23.24 11.55
N LEU A 100 19.58 23.71 11.84
CA LEU A 100 20.76 23.45 11.00
C LEU A 100 21.13 21.96 10.93
N ARG A 101 20.80 21.18 11.97
CA ARG A 101 21.09 19.73 12.04
C ARG A 101 19.96 18.89 11.46
N GLU A 102 18.70 19.33 11.63
CA GLU A 102 17.52 18.62 11.12
C GLU A 102 17.35 18.74 9.60
N LEU A 103 17.61 19.92 9.02
CA LEU A 103 17.48 20.17 7.57
C LEU A 103 18.15 19.11 6.67
N PRO A 104 19.44 18.77 6.84
CA PRO A 104 20.10 17.77 6.00
C PRO A 104 19.53 16.37 6.16
N ILE A 105 19.03 16.02 7.35
CA ILE A 105 18.40 14.73 7.64
C ILE A 105 17.06 14.66 6.89
N GLY A 106 16.21 15.68 7.04
CA GLY A 106 14.93 15.74 6.35
C GLY A 106 15.07 15.68 4.82
N MET A 107 16.06 16.37 4.24
CA MET A 107 16.33 16.27 2.80
C MET A 107 16.75 14.85 2.38
N LYS A 108 17.62 14.20 3.17
CA LYS A 108 18.12 12.84 2.90
C LYS A 108 17.01 11.80 2.95
N ASP A 109 16.08 11.94 3.89
CA ASP A 109 14.98 10.99 4.09
C ASP A 109 13.87 11.15 3.03
N LEU A 110 13.63 12.38 2.58
CA LEU A 110 12.62 12.67 1.54
C LEU A 110 13.04 12.24 0.13
N GLN A 111 14.32 12.36 -0.21
CA GLN A 111 14.83 12.07 -1.56
C GLN A 111 14.45 10.67 -2.09
N PRO A 112 14.68 9.56 -1.35
CA PRO A 112 14.33 8.22 -1.84
C PRO A 112 12.82 8.03 -2.02
N LEU A 113 12.00 8.63 -1.14
CA LEU A 113 10.54 8.56 -1.22
C LEU A 113 10.02 9.24 -2.49
N ILE A 114 10.54 10.44 -2.81
CA ILE A 114 10.17 11.17 -4.03
C ILE A 114 10.64 10.40 -5.28
N ASN A 115 11.87 9.88 -5.27
CA ASN A 115 12.41 9.09 -6.39
C ASN A 115 11.58 7.83 -6.66
N GLN A 116 11.11 7.15 -5.62
CA GLN A 116 10.21 5.99 -5.77
C GLN A 116 8.89 6.39 -6.43
N LYS A 117 8.29 7.52 -6.03
CA LYS A 117 7.07 8.02 -6.68
C LYS A 117 7.26 8.32 -8.16
N ILE A 118 8.40 8.89 -8.53
CA ILE A 118 8.76 9.11 -9.93
C ILE A 118 8.81 7.78 -10.68
N ARG A 119 9.51 6.76 -10.15
CA ARG A 119 9.57 5.43 -10.78
C ARG A 119 8.20 4.78 -10.93
N MET A 120 7.35 4.80 -9.90
CA MET A 120 5.98 4.29 -9.95
C MET A 120 5.14 4.98 -11.04
N CYS A 121 5.17 6.32 -11.08
CA CYS A 121 4.49 7.09 -12.12
C CYS A 121 5.01 6.74 -13.52
N THR A 122 6.32 6.55 -13.65
CA THR A 122 6.99 6.24 -14.92
C THR A 122 6.61 4.83 -15.41
N GLN A 123 6.64 3.82 -14.54
CA GLN A 123 6.18 2.47 -14.86
C GLN A 123 4.72 2.46 -15.31
N LEU A 124 3.82 3.09 -14.55
CA LEU A 124 2.40 3.15 -14.90
C LEU A 124 2.15 3.85 -16.25
N ASN A 125 2.92 4.89 -16.56
CA ASN A 125 2.80 5.62 -17.82
C ASN A 125 3.35 4.84 -19.01
N ASN A 126 4.36 4.00 -18.81
CA ASN A 126 5.08 3.30 -19.87
C ASN A 126 4.68 1.82 -20.03
N CYS A 127 3.86 1.28 -19.11
CA CYS A 127 3.42 -0.11 -19.13
C CYS A 127 2.38 -0.36 -20.25
N ARG A 128 2.89 -0.76 -21.42
CA ARG A 128 2.06 -1.06 -22.61
C ARG A 128 1.17 -2.29 -22.41
N SER A 129 1.70 -3.32 -21.75
CA SER A 129 0.98 -4.55 -21.42
C SER A 129 -0.28 -4.24 -20.60
N PHE A 130 -0.19 -3.37 -19.59
CA PHE A 130 -1.36 -2.90 -18.85
C PHE A 130 -2.35 -2.14 -19.72
N VAL A 131 -1.88 -1.28 -20.63
CA VAL A 131 -2.77 -0.58 -21.59
C VAL A 131 -3.52 -1.58 -22.47
N SER A 132 -2.84 -2.58 -23.03
CA SER A 132 -3.46 -3.63 -23.84
C SER A 132 -4.48 -4.46 -23.05
N VAL A 133 -4.24 -4.75 -21.78
CA VAL A 133 -5.24 -5.37 -20.89
C VAL A 133 -6.48 -4.48 -20.72
N LEU A 134 -6.30 -3.15 -20.59
CA LEU A 134 -7.41 -2.20 -20.54
C LEU A 134 -8.17 -2.12 -21.87
N GLU A 135 -7.49 -2.19 -23.01
CA GLU A 135 -8.12 -2.22 -24.35
C GLU A 135 -8.92 -3.51 -24.55
N TYR A 136 -8.38 -4.64 -24.12
CA TYR A 136 -9.07 -5.93 -24.14
C TYR A 136 -10.35 -5.85 -23.31
N LEU A 137 -10.25 -5.28 -22.11
CA LEU A 137 -11.38 -5.04 -21.22
C LEU A 137 -12.43 -4.10 -21.81
N LEU A 138 -12.00 -3.03 -22.49
CA LEU A 138 -12.90 -2.11 -23.15
C LEU A 138 -13.65 -2.80 -24.29
N THR A 139 -12.94 -3.62 -25.07
CA THR A 139 -13.50 -4.38 -26.20
C THR A 139 -14.53 -5.39 -25.74
N VAL A 140 -14.18 -6.22 -24.75
CA VAL A 140 -15.10 -7.20 -24.14
C VAL A 140 -16.29 -6.49 -23.50
N GLY A 141 -16.04 -5.41 -22.76
CA GLY A 141 -17.09 -4.60 -22.14
C GLY A 141 -18.05 -3.99 -23.17
N ASN A 142 -17.54 -3.47 -24.29
CA ASN A 142 -18.35 -2.91 -25.37
C ASN A 142 -19.17 -3.98 -26.09
N TYR A 143 -18.58 -5.13 -26.39
CA TYR A 143 -19.30 -6.26 -26.99
C TYR A 143 -20.46 -6.75 -26.11
N LEU A 144 -20.24 -6.88 -24.80
CA LEU A 144 -21.29 -7.27 -23.86
C LEU A 144 -22.39 -6.20 -23.74
N ASN A 145 -22.02 -4.93 -23.85
CA ASN A 145 -22.96 -3.80 -23.76
C ASN A 145 -23.75 -3.56 -25.05
N GLU A 146 -23.22 -3.96 -26.21
CA GLU A 146 -23.90 -3.88 -27.51
C GLU A 146 -25.14 -4.78 -27.53
N ASN A 147 -25.04 -5.97 -26.96
CA ASN A 147 -26.18 -6.89 -26.75
C ASN A 147 -27.23 -6.35 -25.76
N ALA A 148 -26.85 -5.37 -24.92
CA ALA A 148 -27.74 -4.68 -23.99
C ALA A 148 -28.26 -3.33 -24.52
N ARG A 149 -28.09 -3.05 -25.83
CA ARG A 149 -28.46 -1.79 -26.51
C ARG A 149 -27.84 -0.53 -25.87
N LYS A 150 -26.66 -0.65 -25.26
CA LYS A 150 -25.91 0.51 -24.75
C LYS A 150 -24.93 1.01 -25.82
N GLU A 151 -24.69 2.32 -25.81
CA GLU A 151 -23.70 2.95 -26.70
C GLU A 151 -22.27 2.46 -26.41
N LYS A 152 -21.43 2.41 -27.44
CA LYS A 152 -20.02 2.01 -27.32
C LYS A 152 -19.25 3.02 -26.48
N ALA A 153 -18.69 2.55 -25.38
CA ALA A 153 -17.83 3.36 -24.52
C ALA A 153 -16.46 3.55 -25.18
N LYS A 154 -15.89 4.75 -25.03
CA LYS A 154 -14.51 5.05 -25.46
C LYS A 154 -13.47 4.78 -24.37
N GLY A 155 -13.93 4.47 -23.15
CA GLY A 155 -13.08 4.21 -22.00
C GLY A 155 -13.88 3.86 -20.75
N PHE A 156 -13.18 3.43 -19.70
CA PHE A 156 -13.78 3.18 -18.39
C PHE A 156 -12.83 3.63 -17.28
N ARG A 157 -13.40 3.95 -16.11
CA ARG A 157 -12.58 4.25 -14.93
C ARG A 157 -11.81 3.02 -14.48
N LEU A 158 -10.56 3.21 -14.06
CA LEU A 158 -9.81 2.12 -13.38
C LEU A 158 -10.54 1.55 -12.17
N SER A 159 -11.35 2.34 -11.47
CA SER A 159 -12.18 1.82 -10.37
C SER A 159 -13.21 0.77 -10.83
N SER A 160 -13.60 0.75 -12.11
CA SER A 160 -14.47 -0.28 -12.69
C SER A 160 -13.81 -1.66 -12.79
N LEU A 161 -12.47 -1.74 -12.77
CA LEU A 161 -11.75 -3.03 -12.77
C LEU A 161 -12.19 -3.93 -11.61
N THR A 162 -12.53 -3.31 -10.49
CA THR A 162 -13.03 -4.02 -9.30
C THR A 162 -14.40 -4.70 -9.52
N LYS A 163 -15.21 -4.20 -10.46
CA LYS A 163 -16.55 -4.73 -10.77
C LYS A 163 -16.49 -6.01 -11.62
N LEU A 164 -15.37 -6.28 -12.30
CA LEU A 164 -15.21 -7.46 -13.15
C LEU A 164 -15.37 -8.77 -12.36
N SER A 165 -15.01 -8.76 -11.08
CA SER A 165 -15.18 -9.90 -10.18
C SER A 165 -16.60 -10.06 -9.62
N GLN A 166 -17.50 -9.13 -9.93
CA GLN A 166 -18.91 -9.12 -9.47
C GLN A 166 -19.89 -9.45 -10.60
N LEU A 167 -19.54 -9.12 -11.85
CA LEU A 167 -20.37 -9.38 -13.03
C LEU A 167 -20.33 -10.88 -13.35
N ARG A 168 -21.46 -11.57 -13.17
CA ARG A 168 -21.59 -13.03 -13.34
C ARG A 168 -22.24 -13.39 -14.69
N GLY A 169 -21.84 -14.52 -15.27
CA GLY A 169 -22.46 -15.11 -16.45
C GLY A 169 -23.69 -15.96 -16.10
N ASN A 170 -24.13 -16.81 -17.04
CA ASN A 170 -25.26 -17.73 -16.83
C ASN A 170 -24.99 -18.71 -15.68
N ASP A 171 -23.74 -19.15 -15.53
CA ASP A 171 -23.29 -19.72 -14.27
C ASP A 171 -23.05 -18.59 -13.26
N ARG A 172 -23.84 -18.60 -12.17
CA ARG A 172 -23.67 -17.64 -11.06
C ARG A 172 -22.32 -17.76 -10.38
N LYS A 173 -21.63 -18.87 -10.60
CA LYS A 173 -20.24 -19.05 -10.32
C LYS A 173 -19.43 -18.89 -11.63
N PHE A 174 -19.57 -17.85 -12.43
CA PHE A 174 -18.55 -17.53 -13.43
C PHE A 174 -18.57 -16.04 -13.64
N THR A 175 -17.46 -15.34 -13.43
CA THR A 175 -17.46 -13.87 -13.51
C THR A 175 -16.73 -13.37 -14.74
N LEU A 176 -16.99 -12.12 -15.11
CA LEU A 176 -16.33 -11.48 -16.24
C LEU A 176 -14.81 -11.44 -16.09
N LEU A 177 -14.30 -11.29 -14.86
CA LEU A 177 -12.87 -11.43 -14.57
C LEU A 177 -12.33 -12.84 -14.90
N HIS A 178 -13.11 -13.90 -14.64
CA HIS A 178 -12.70 -15.27 -14.99
C HIS A 178 -12.64 -15.44 -16.51
N ALA A 179 -13.69 -15.00 -17.20
CA ALA A 179 -13.75 -15.00 -18.65
C ALA A 179 -12.57 -14.25 -19.28
N LEU A 180 -12.26 -13.06 -18.76
CA LEU A 180 -11.18 -12.22 -19.27
C LEU A 180 -9.81 -12.89 -19.14
N VAL A 181 -9.52 -13.46 -17.97
CA VAL A 181 -8.25 -14.13 -17.73
C VAL A 181 -8.13 -15.38 -18.60
N GLU A 182 -9.19 -16.19 -18.73
CA GLU A 182 -9.18 -17.35 -19.64
C GLU A 182 -8.93 -16.92 -21.09
N GLN A 183 -9.56 -15.84 -21.55
CA GLN A 183 -9.35 -15.31 -22.90
C GLN A 183 -7.92 -14.75 -23.12
N ILE A 184 -7.37 -14.02 -22.15
CA ILE A 184 -5.98 -13.54 -22.21
C ILE A 184 -5.02 -14.73 -22.24
N MET A 185 -5.23 -15.76 -21.41
CA MET A 185 -4.37 -16.96 -21.40
C MET A 185 -4.46 -17.77 -22.69
N LEU A 186 -5.62 -17.78 -23.33
CA LEU A 186 -5.84 -18.50 -24.58
C LEU A 186 -5.22 -17.78 -25.78
N HIS A 187 -5.29 -16.45 -25.82
CA HIS A 187 -4.93 -15.67 -27.01
C HIS A 187 -3.60 -14.91 -26.89
N GLU A 188 -3.26 -14.38 -25.72
CA GLU A 188 -2.06 -13.56 -25.53
C GLU A 188 -1.52 -13.65 -24.08
N PRO A 189 -0.98 -14.82 -23.68
CA PRO A 189 -0.58 -15.09 -22.30
C PRO A 189 0.52 -14.16 -21.77
N SER A 190 1.32 -13.55 -22.65
CA SER A 190 2.33 -12.54 -22.29
C SER A 190 1.72 -11.31 -21.61
N LEU A 191 0.47 -10.96 -21.91
CA LEU A 191 -0.20 -9.83 -21.25
C LEU A 191 -0.43 -10.06 -19.77
N ALA A 192 -0.45 -11.30 -19.30
CA ALA A 192 -0.64 -11.60 -17.88
C ALA A 192 0.58 -11.26 -17.01
N ALA A 193 1.75 -11.06 -17.62
CA ALA A 193 2.97 -10.63 -16.94
C ALA A 193 3.04 -9.11 -16.69
N PHE A 194 2.00 -8.34 -17.05
CA PHE A 194 1.97 -6.88 -16.85
C PHE A 194 2.18 -6.46 -15.37
N THR A 195 1.93 -7.37 -14.42
CA THR A 195 2.19 -7.14 -13.00
C THR A 195 3.67 -6.97 -12.70
N ASP A 196 4.53 -7.65 -13.45
CA ASP A 196 5.99 -7.59 -13.28
C ASP A 196 6.53 -6.24 -13.75
N ASP A 197 5.91 -5.66 -14.80
CA ASP A 197 6.20 -4.30 -15.30
C ASP A 197 5.79 -3.20 -14.29
N LEU A 198 5.01 -3.55 -13.26
CA LEU A 198 4.51 -2.67 -12.21
C LEU A 198 5.08 -3.00 -10.83
N ALA A 199 6.28 -3.61 -10.77
CA ALA A 199 6.90 -4.07 -9.53
C ALA A 199 7.14 -2.99 -8.45
N GLU A 200 7.30 -1.71 -8.83
CA GLU A 200 7.48 -0.62 -7.84
C GLU A 200 6.23 -0.40 -6.96
N PHE A 201 5.09 -1.02 -7.32
CA PHE A 201 3.86 -0.97 -6.54
C PHE A 201 3.77 -2.07 -5.44
N GLU A 202 4.76 -2.95 -5.30
CA GLU A 202 4.78 -4.01 -4.28
C GLU A 202 5.46 -3.61 -2.95
N THR A 203 6.41 -2.68 -2.96
CA THR A 203 7.37 -2.43 -1.85
C THR A 203 7.12 -1.11 -1.10
N VAL A 204 5.88 -0.90 -0.71
CA VAL A 204 5.34 0.45 -0.61
C VAL A 204 5.47 1.10 0.79
N PRO A 205 6.12 2.29 0.92
CA PRO A 205 6.01 3.14 2.11
C PRO A 205 4.79 4.07 2.02
N GLY A 206 4.04 4.26 3.11
CA GLY A 206 2.74 4.98 3.14
C GLY A 206 2.72 6.49 2.83
N ALA A 207 3.78 7.08 2.27
CA ALA A 207 3.85 8.54 2.05
C ALA A 207 3.06 9.01 0.81
N SER A 208 2.24 10.06 0.96
CA SER A 208 1.42 10.61 -0.14
C SER A 208 2.17 11.68 -0.95
N ILE A 209 1.84 11.85 -2.25
CA ILE A 209 2.45 12.91 -3.09
C ILE A 209 2.20 14.31 -2.52
N LYS A 210 1.00 14.54 -1.96
CA LYS A 210 0.65 15.79 -1.27
C LYS A 210 1.46 15.96 0.02
N GLY A 211 1.62 14.89 0.80
CA GLY A 211 2.43 14.87 2.02
C GLY A 211 3.89 15.19 1.74
N LEU A 212 4.51 14.48 0.80
CA LEU A 212 5.89 14.75 0.36
C LEU A 212 6.06 16.18 -0.16
N THR A 213 5.06 16.73 -0.88
CA THR A 213 5.10 18.12 -1.32
C THR A 213 5.10 19.08 -0.13
N ALA A 214 4.24 18.85 0.85
CA ALA A 214 4.15 19.67 2.05
C ALA A 214 5.41 19.58 2.92
N GLU A 215 6.00 18.40 3.07
CA GLU A 215 7.26 18.20 3.82
C GLU A 215 8.43 18.95 3.16
N VAL A 216 8.55 18.93 1.82
CA VAL A 216 9.54 19.76 1.11
C VAL A 216 9.28 21.27 1.33
N ASP A 217 8.02 21.69 1.39
CA ASP A 217 7.65 23.09 1.68
C ASP A 217 7.98 23.49 3.12
N VAL A 218 7.88 22.56 4.09
CA VAL A 218 8.32 22.78 5.47
C VAL A 218 9.82 23.02 5.53
N LEU A 219 10.64 22.15 4.92
CA LEU A 219 12.09 22.32 4.87
C LEU A 219 12.49 23.64 4.19
N LYS A 220 11.73 24.05 3.16
CA LYS A 220 11.92 25.34 2.50
C LYS A 220 11.68 26.52 3.43
N ASN A 221 10.61 26.47 4.23
CA ASN A 221 10.29 27.52 5.19
C ASN A 221 11.32 27.57 6.34
N GLU A 222 11.80 26.42 6.81
CA GLU A 222 12.87 26.33 7.81
C GLU A 222 14.17 26.95 7.30
N LEU A 223 14.60 26.62 6.07
CA LEU A 223 15.78 27.23 5.46
C LEU A 223 15.63 28.76 5.32
N GLN A 224 14.43 29.27 5.02
CA GLN A 224 14.18 30.71 4.98
C GLN A 224 14.39 31.37 6.35
N LYS A 225 13.97 30.71 7.44
CA LYS A 225 14.24 31.20 8.80
C LYS A 225 15.75 31.26 9.08
N VAL A 226 16.50 30.21 8.72
CA VAL A 226 17.97 30.17 8.86
C VAL A 226 18.64 31.31 8.07
N ILE A 227 18.21 31.54 6.82
CA ILE A 227 18.72 32.65 5.98
C ILE A 227 18.41 34.01 6.64
N GLN A 228 17.23 34.17 7.23
CA GLN A 228 16.88 35.40 7.92
C GLN A 228 17.72 35.60 9.20
N HIS A 229 18.04 34.53 9.92
CA HIS A 229 18.96 34.56 11.05
C HIS A 229 20.37 34.97 10.62
N GLU A 230 20.91 34.38 9.57
CA GLU A 230 22.23 34.74 9.02
C GLU A 230 22.32 36.23 8.67
N LYS A 231 21.32 36.78 7.98
CA LYS A 231 21.25 38.22 7.66
C LYS A 231 21.18 39.10 8.90
N THR A 232 20.41 38.69 9.91
CA THR A 232 20.23 39.45 11.15
C THR A 232 21.52 39.42 11.98
N PHE A 233 22.18 38.26 12.03
CA PHE A 233 23.47 38.07 12.68
C PHE A 233 24.53 38.96 12.04
N LYS A 234 24.63 38.97 10.70
CA LYS A 234 25.55 39.85 9.96
C LYS A 234 25.36 41.33 10.31
N LYS A 235 24.11 41.81 10.41
CA LYS A 235 23.80 43.20 10.73
C LYS A 235 24.18 43.58 12.17
N ARG A 236 23.87 42.70 13.14
CA ARG A 236 24.15 42.94 14.57
C ARG A 236 25.63 42.81 14.89
N ASN A 237 26.33 41.97 14.16
CA ASN A 237 27.71 41.59 14.45
C ASN A 237 28.73 42.30 13.54
N ALA A 238 28.42 43.54 13.13
CA ALA A 238 29.32 44.38 12.33
C ALA A 238 30.67 44.67 13.02
N GLY A 239 30.82 44.32 14.30
CA GLY A 239 32.05 44.40 15.09
C GLY A 239 32.91 43.12 15.12
N GLY A 240 32.54 42.04 14.43
CA GLY A 240 33.42 40.88 14.19
C GLY A 240 33.50 39.81 15.30
N GLN A 241 32.50 39.69 16.19
CA GLN A 241 32.48 38.60 17.19
C GLN A 241 32.17 37.26 16.52
N HIS A 242 32.85 36.17 16.90
CA HIS A 242 32.68 34.81 16.35
C HIS A 242 32.72 34.72 14.80
N PRO A 243 33.82 35.12 14.14
CA PRO A 243 33.93 35.13 12.67
C PRO A 243 33.86 33.72 12.04
N GLN A 244 34.33 32.71 12.78
CA GLN A 244 34.29 31.32 12.34
C GLN A 244 32.85 30.80 12.26
N PHE A 245 32.03 31.04 13.29
CA PHE A 245 30.60 30.69 13.28
C PHE A 245 29.86 31.26 12.07
N TYR A 246 30.08 32.55 11.76
CA TYR A 246 29.44 33.18 10.61
C TYR A 246 29.87 32.53 9.28
N LYS A 247 31.16 32.18 9.15
CA LYS A 247 31.69 31.48 7.98
C LYS A 247 31.03 30.10 7.82
N ASP A 248 30.92 29.34 8.90
CA ASP A 248 30.34 28.00 8.90
C ASP A 248 28.82 28.04 8.65
N LEU A 249 28.11 28.98 9.28
CA LEU A 249 26.69 29.23 9.03
C LEU A 249 26.44 29.58 7.56
N LYS A 250 27.26 30.46 6.98
CA LYS A 250 27.16 30.83 5.56
C LYS A 250 27.41 29.62 4.66
N MET A 251 28.41 28.80 4.96
CA MET A 251 28.71 27.58 4.22
C MET A 251 27.55 26.57 4.28
N ALA A 252 26.99 26.35 5.47
CA ALA A 252 25.83 25.48 5.67
C ALA A 252 24.61 25.97 4.89
N VAL A 253 24.31 27.27 4.93
CA VAL A 253 23.21 27.89 4.17
C VAL A 253 23.36 27.66 2.67
N GLU A 254 24.55 27.86 2.09
CA GLU A 254 24.77 27.62 0.66
C GLU A 254 24.66 26.15 0.28
N LYS A 255 25.17 25.24 1.13
CA LYS A 255 25.01 23.79 0.97
C LYS A 255 23.53 23.40 0.97
N TYR A 256 22.76 23.88 1.95
CA TYR A 256 21.34 23.54 2.10
C TYR A 256 20.46 24.16 1.02
N LYS A 257 20.77 25.38 0.56
CA LYS A 257 20.13 25.95 -0.64
C LYS A 257 20.30 25.06 -1.86
N THR A 258 21.51 24.55 -2.07
CA THR A 258 21.81 23.67 -3.21
C THR A 258 21.06 22.35 -3.11
N GLY A 259 21.12 21.69 -1.95
CA GLY A 259 20.40 20.43 -1.69
C GLY A 259 18.89 20.58 -1.83
N LEU A 260 18.30 21.62 -1.23
CA LEU A 260 16.87 21.85 -1.29
C LEU A 260 16.40 22.25 -2.70
N SER A 261 17.22 22.96 -3.47
CA SER A 261 16.93 23.25 -4.88
C SER A 261 16.86 21.98 -5.71
N ALA A 262 17.80 21.04 -5.50
CA ALA A 262 17.76 19.73 -6.14
C ALA A 262 16.52 18.93 -5.75
N LEU A 263 16.22 18.84 -4.44
CA LEU A 263 15.03 18.15 -3.93
C LEU A 263 13.73 18.75 -4.47
N THR A 264 13.66 20.09 -4.56
CA THR A 264 12.51 20.81 -5.12
C THR A 264 12.31 20.48 -6.60
N LYS A 265 13.40 20.42 -7.38
CA LYS A 265 13.33 19.99 -8.80
C LYS A 265 12.77 18.58 -8.93
N THR A 266 13.28 17.63 -8.14
CA THR A 266 12.78 16.25 -8.14
C THR A 266 11.31 16.19 -7.71
N ARG A 267 10.92 16.98 -6.69
CA ARG A 267 9.53 17.11 -6.25
C ARG A 267 8.62 17.67 -7.35
N ASP A 268 9.09 18.62 -8.13
CA ASP A 268 8.33 19.20 -9.24
C ASP A 268 8.19 18.23 -10.42
N GLU A 269 9.21 17.45 -10.71
CA GLU A 269 9.13 16.33 -11.66
C GLU A 269 8.08 15.30 -11.22
N MET A 270 8.10 14.88 -9.95
CA MET A 270 7.08 14.00 -9.38
C MET A 270 5.66 14.58 -9.57
N LYS A 271 5.46 15.86 -9.27
CA LYS A 271 4.16 16.54 -9.45
C LYS A 271 3.75 16.63 -10.92
N LYS A 272 4.70 16.86 -11.82
CA LYS A 272 4.46 16.92 -13.27
C LYS A 272 4.02 15.56 -13.79
N LEU A 273 4.76 14.49 -13.50
CA LEU A 273 4.42 13.12 -13.91
C LEU A 273 3.06 12.69 -13.35
N TYR A 274 2.79 13.02 -12.09
CA TYR A 274 1.50 12.73 -11.49
C TYR A 274 0.35 13.50 -12.16
N SER A 275 0.57 14.78 -12.48
CA SER A 275 -0.40 15.59 -13.23
C SER A 275 -0.61 15.07 -14.65
N VAL A 276 0.42 14.54 -15.32
CA VAL A 276 0.30 13.88 -16.63
C VAL A 276 -0.58 12.63 -16.50
N ILE A 277 -0.37 11.78 -15.49
CA ILE A 277 -1.23 10.60 -15.28
C ILE A 277 -2.69 10.99 -15.00
N LEU A 278 -2.92 12.09 -14.29
CA LEU A 278 -4.26 12.61 -14.01
C LEU A 278 -4.89 13.35 -15.20
N GLY A 279 -4.11 14.07 -15.99
CA GLY A 279 -4.54 14.97 -17.08
C GLY A 279 -4.56 14.29 -18.46
N SER A 280 -3.54 13.50 -18.80
CA SER A 280 -3.48 12.70 -20.04
C SER A 280 -4.48 11.53 -20.05
N ARG A 281 -5.23 11.33 -18.96
CA ARG A 281 -6.38 10.41 -18.88
C ARG A 281 -7.72 11.14 -18.72
N GLN A 282 -7.79 12.44 -19.03
CA GLN A 282 -9.06 13.15 -19.19
C GLN A 282 -9.84 12.71 -20.44
N ASP A 283 -9.22 11.99 -21.38
CA ASP A 283 -9.93 11.36 -22.50
C ASP A 283 -10.62 10.04 -22.14
N ILE A 284 -10.46 9.53 -20.91
CA ILE A 284 -11.12 8.31 -20.42
C ILE A 284 -12.21 8.63 -19.36
N MET A 285 -12.43 9.89 -19.01
CA MET A 285 -13.23 10.27 -17.83
C MET A 285 -14.37 11.25 -18.12
N LEU A 286 -15.29 10.89 -19.02
CA LEU A 286 -16.67 11.43 -19.00
C LEU A 286 -17.66 10.32 -18.59
N LEU A 287 -18.00 10.30 -17.30
CA LEU A 287 -19.32 9.99 -16.68
C LEU A 287 -19.14 9.48 -15.25
N ILE A 288 -19.00 10.42 -14.31
CA ILE A 288 -19.40 10.20 -12.90
C ILE A 288 -20.93 10.40 -12.87
N ALA A 289 -21.61 9.73 -11.93
CA ALA A 289 -23.05 9.77 -11.61
C ALA A 289 -23.81 8.59 -12.27
N LEU A 290 -24.39 7.61 -11.56
CA LEU A 290 -25.07 7.58 -10.26
C LEU A 290 -25.04 6.14 -9.68
N GLY A 291 -24.80 5.92 -8.37
CA GLY A 291 -25.60 4.88 -7.66
C GLY A 291 -25.02 3.85 -6.66
N GLY A 292 -23.74 3.44 -6.66
CA GLY A 292 -23.18 2.45 -5.67
C GLY A 292 -23.84 1.05 -5.70
N SER A 293 -23.65 0.10 -4.76
CA SER A 293 -22.49 -0.41 -3.98
C SER A 293 -22.97 -1.68 -3.26
N SER A 294 -22.51 -2.90 -3.59
CA SER A 294 -22.53 -4.12 -2.73
C SER A 294 -22.02 -5.36 -3.49
N ALA A 295 -21.11 -6.13 -2.87
CA ALA A 295 -20.57 -7.45 -3.23
C ALA A 295 -19.11 -7.54 -3.74
N LEU A 296 -18.35 -6.45 -3.74
CA LEU A 296 -16.91 -6.50 -3.49
C LEU A 296 -16.61 -5.48 -2.41
N HIS A 297 -16.16 -5.95 -1.25
CA HIS A 297 -15.70 -5.05 -0.20
C HIS A 297 -14.31 -4.55 -0.57
N ILE A 298 -14.29 -3.59 -1.47
CA ILE A 298 -13.13 -2.72 -1.66
C ILE A 298 -13.11 -1.83 -0.42
N PRO A 299 -12.00 -1.74 0.34
CA PRO A 299 -11.90 -0.83 1.47
C PRO A 299 -12.31 0.59 1.05
N ALA A 300 -13.01 1.35 1.90
CA ALA A 300 -13.28 2.75 1.55
C ALA A 300 -11.95 3.52 1.54
N PHE A 301 -11.75 4.41 0.54
CA PHE A 301 -10.58 5.30 0.53
C PHE A 301 -10.63 6.18 1.79
N PRO A 302 -9.69 6.07 2.74
CA PRO A 302 -9.78 6.79 4.01
C PRO A 302 -9.74 8.31 3.79
N SER A 303 -10.49 9.08 4.56
CA SER A 303 -10.37 10.54 4.61
C SER A 303 -9.02 10.94 5.19
N GLY A 304 -8.12 11.44 4.35
CA GLY A 304 -6.70 11.66 4.67
C GLY A 304 -5.75 10.54 4.19
N GLY A 305 -6.31 9.47 3.61
CA GLY A 305 -5.57 8.35 3.05
C GLY A 305 -4.85 8.69 1.75
N CYS A 306 -3.82 7.92 1.45
CA CYS A 306 -2.94 8.14 0.32
C CYS A 306 -3.15 7.02 -0.72
N LEU A 307 -3.08 7.33 -2.02
CA LEU A 307 -3.23 6.33 -3.10
C LEU A 307 -2.25 5.16 -2.97
N ILE A 308 -1.15 5.36 -2.25
CA ILE A 308 -0.11 4.38 -2.01
C ILE A 308 -0.56 3.27 -1.03
N ASP A 309 -1.53 3.52 -0.15
CA ASP A 309 -2.10 2.45 0.69
C ASP A 309 -3.30 1.77 0.01
N TYR A 310 -4.03 2.53 -0.80
CA TYR A 310 -5.26 2.06 -1.41
C TYR A 310 -5.04 1.26 -2.70
N VAL A 311 -4.12 1.70 -3.56
CA VAL A 311 -3.85 1.04 -4.85
C VAL A 311 -3.23 -0.34 -4.66
N PRO A 312 -2.22 -0.56 -3.80
CA PRO A 312 -1.71 -1.90 -3.53
C PRO A 312 -2.74 -2.83 -2.89
N GLN A 313 -3.65 -2.35 -2.04
CA GLN A 313 -4.74 -3.17 -1.52
C GLN A 313 -5.70 -3.61 -2.62
N VAL A 314 -6.03 -2.72 -3.55
CA VAL A 314 -6.86 -3.04 -4.71
C VAL A 314 -6.11 -3.96 -5.67
N CYS A 315 -4.82 -3.70 -5.95
CA CYS A 315 -3.97 -4.51 -6.81
C CYS A 315 -3.70 -5.89 -6.23
N GLN A 316 -3.44 -6.02 -4.93
CA GLN A 316 -3.26 -7.30 -4.24
C GLN A 316 -4.58 -8.07 -4.19
N LEU A 317 -5.71 -7.40 -3.96
CA LEU A 317 -7.03 -8.06 -3.99
C LEU A 317 -7.38 -8.53 -5.41
N LEU A 318 -7.05 -7.74 -6.43
CA LEU A 318 -7.22 -8.12 -7.83
C LEU A 318 -6.24 -9.22 -8.24
N ASN A 319 -4.96 -9.13 -7.86
CA ASN A 319 -3.93 -10.12 -8.17
C ASN A 319 -4.23 -11.44 -7.46
N ASN A 320 -4.58 -11.44 -6.17
CA ASN A 320 -5.01 -12.65 -5.46
C ASN A 320 -6.23 -13.28 -6.14
N LYS A 321 -7.16 -12.47 -6.65
CA LYS A 321 -8.29 -13.00 -7.42
C LYS A 321 -7.85 -13.55 -8.77
N VAL A 322 -7.00 -12.86 -9.53
CA VAL A 322 -6.48 -13.33 -10.82
C VAL A 322 -5.68 -14.63 -10.64
N GLN A 323 -4.75 -14.68 -9.69
CA GLN A 323 -3.96 -15.87 -9.37
C GLN A 323 -4.83 -17.04 -8.92
N TYR A 324 -5.84 -16.80 -8.09
CA TYR A 324 -6.80 -17.83 -7.68
C TYR A 324 -7.56 -18.40 -8.89
N ILE A 325 -7.94 -17.54 -9.84
CA ILE A 325 -8.65 -17.94 -11.07
C ILE A 325 -7.74 -18.75 -11.99
N ILE A 326 -6.49 -18.31 -12.17
CA ILE A 326 -5.47 -19.02 -12.96
C ILE A 326 -5.21 -20.42 -12.37
N GLN A 327 -5.01 -20.50 -11.06
CA GLN A 327 -4.83 -21.78 -10.36
C GLN A 327 -6.07 -22.67 -10.50
N GLY A 328 -7.26 -22.09 -10.37
CA GLY A 328 -8.52 -22.80 -10.58
C GLY A 328 -8.63 -23.37 -12.00
N TYR A 329 -8.24 -22.61 -13.02
CA TYR A 329 -8.20 -23.08 -14.41
C TYR A 329 -7.23 -24.26 -14.61
N HIS A 330 -5.99 -24.14 -14.12
CA HIS A 330 -5.01 -25.24 -14.22
C HIS A 330 -5.47 -26.50 -13.50
N LYS A 331 -6.03 -26.36 -12.29
CA LYS A 331 -6.58 -27.50 -11.56
C LYS A 331 -7.77 -28.13 -12.28
N ARG A 332 -8.68 -27.33 -12.84
CA ARG A 332 -9.82 -27.85 -13.64
C ARG A 332 -9.31 -28.67 -14.82
N ARG A 333 -8.35 -28.14 -15.57
CA ARG A 333 -7.70 -28.84 -16.69
C ARG A 333 -7.06 -30.16 -16.26
N GLU A 334 -6.32 -30.15 -15.15
CA GLU A 334 -5.68 -31.35 -14.60
C GLU A 334 -6.71 -32.41 -14.18
N TYR A 335 -7.77 -31.99 -13.49
CA TYR A 335 -8.85 -32.88 -13.05
C TYR A 335 -9.59 -33.50 -14.24
N ILE A 336 -9.98 -32.70 -15.23
CA ILE A 336 -10.62 -33.19 -16.46
C ILE A 336 -9.68 -34.14 -17.21
N ALA A 337 -8.40 -33.79 -17.40
CA ALA A 337 -7.43 -34.65 -18.06
C ALA A 337 -7.27 -36.00 -17.34
N ALA A 338 -7.28 -36.02 -16.00
CA ALA A 338 -7.23 -37.25 -15.23
C ALA A 338 -8.48 -38.12 -15.44
N PHE A 339 -9.67 -37.52 -15.54
CA PHE A 339 -10.89 -38.26 -15.89
C PHE A 339 -10.84 -38.84 -17.32
N LEU A 340 -10.36 -38.06 -18.29
CA LEU A 340 -10.17 -38.52 -19.67
C LEU A 340 -9.21 -39.72 -19.71
N SER A 341 -8.14 -39.69 -18.90
CA SER A 341 -7.21 -40.82 -18.78
C SER A 341 -7.86 -42.05 -18.12
N HIS A 342 -8.65 -41.86 -17.06
CA HIS A 342 -9.25 -42.96 -16.30
C HIS A 342 -10.47 -43.61 -16.97
N PHE A 343 -11.16 -42.90 -17.86
CA PHE A 343 -12.45 -43.28 -18.44
C PHE A 343 -12.52 -43.11 -19.96
N GLY A 344 -11.38 -42.99 -20.66
CA GLY A 344 -11.31 -42.52 -22.05
C GLY A 344 -12.34 -43.08 -23.04
N MET A 345 -12.71 -44.36 -22.95
CA MET A 345 -13.72 -44.98 -23.83
C MET A 345 -15.18 -44.63 -23.48
N GLY A 346 -15.43 -44.11 -22.28
CA GLY A 346 -16.75 -43.70 -21.79
C GLY A 346 -16.98 -42.19 -21.82
N VAL A 347 -16.06 -41.39 -22.35
CA VAL A 347 -16.24 -39.93 -22.43
C VAL A 347 -17.20 -39.59 -23.57
N VAL A 348 -18.29 -38.88 -23.27
CA VAL A 348 -19.27 -38.43 -24.27
C VAL A 348 -18.93 -37.01 -24.75
N GLU A 349 -18.77 -36.09 -23.81
CA GLU A 349 -18.46 -34.68 -24.06
C GLU A 349 -17.69 -34.09 -22.88
N TYR A 350 -16.89 -33.06 -23.14
CA TYR A 350 -16.32 -32.20 -22.12
C TYR A 350 -16.13 -30.78 -22.63
N ASP A 351 -16.11 -29.83 -21.72
CA ASP A 351 -15.77 -28.44 -22.02
C ASP A 351 -14.25 -28.32 -22.24
N ALA A 352 -13.82 -28.27 -23.49
CA ALA A 352 -12.42 -28.16 -23.87
C ALA A 352 -11.83 -26.75 -23.69
N VAL A 353 -12.67 -25.75 -23.41
CA VAL A 353 -12.26 -24.35 -23.27
C VAL A 353 -12.13 -23.99 -21.79
N GLY A 354 -13.19 -24.14 -21.01
CA GLY A 354 -13.22 -23.77 -19.60
C GLY A 354 -12.97 -24.93 -18.64
N PHE A 355 -12.92 -26.18 -19.12
CA PHE A 355 -12.81 -27.38 -18.28
C PHE A 355 -13.85 -27.43 -17.15
N THR A 356 -15.04 -26.86 -17.38
CA THR A 356 -16.09 -26.72 -16.36
C THR A 356 -17.02 -27.92 -16.29
N LYS A 357 -17.07 -28.75 -17.33
CA LYS A 357 -18.01 -29.86 -17.43
C LYS A 357 -17.40 -31.06 -18.13
N LEU A 358 -17.80 -32.26 -17.71
CA LEU A 358 -17.52 -33.54 -18.37
C LEU A 358 -18.74 -34.46 -18.22
N THR A 359 -19.10 -35.17 -19.28
CA THR A 359 -20.14 -36.21 -19.27
C THR A 359 -19.54 -37.55 -19.66
N LEU A 360 -19.82 -38.59 -18.87
CA LEU A 360 -19.41 -39.97 -19.10
C LEU A 360 -20.64 -40.86 -19.35
N LEU A 361 -20.52 -41.83 -20.26
CA LEU A 361 -21.43 -42.95 -20.45
C LEU A 361 -20.80 -44.22 -19.89
N LEU A 362 -21.42 -44.81 -18.88
CA LEU A 362 -20.90 -45.97 -18.16
C LEU A 362 -21.92 -47.10 -18.14
N MET A 363 -21.42 -48.33 -17.98
CA MET A 363 -22.23 -49.55 -17.90
C MET A 363 -21.85 -50.38 -16.66
N TRP A 364 -22.86 -50.92 -15.98
CA TRP A 364 -22.69 -51.79 -14.81
C TRP A 364 -23.73 -52.90 -14.81
N LYS A 365 -23.32 -54.18 -14.96
CA LYS A 365 -24.24 -55.34 -15.00
C LYS A 365 -25.45 -55.09 -15.90
N ASP A 366 -25.20 -54.72 -17.16
CA ASP A 366 -26.20 -54.38 -18.19
C ASP A 366 -27.04 -53.12 -17.92
N PHE A 367 -26.74 -52.37 -16.85
CA PHE A 367 -27.35 -51.07 -16.58
C PHE A 367 -26.50 -49.93 -17.17
N CYS A 368 -27.08 -49.15 -18.08
CA CYS A 368 -26.41 -48.05 -18.78
C CYS A 368 -26.87 -46.70 -18.23
N PHE A 369 -25.93 -45.80 -17.92
CA PHE A 369 -26.21 -44.52 -17.28
C PHE A 369 -25.15 -43.47 -17.62
N LEU A 370 -25.52 -42.20 -17.48
CA LEU A 370 -24.65 -41.05 -17.61
C LEU A 370 -24.13 -40.60 -16.24
N VAL A 371 -22.90 -40.08 -16.21
CA VAL A 371 -22.36 -39.33 -15.09
C VAL A 371 -21.92 -37.95 -15.57
N HIS A 372 -22.59 -36.93 -15.07
CA HIS A 372 -22.21 -35.54 -15.29
C HIS A 372 -21.31 -35.07 -14.14
N VAL A 373 -20.18 -34.48 -14.50
CA VAL A 373 -19.19 -33.92 -13.59
C VAL A 373 -19.16 -32.42 -13.84
N ASP A 374 -19.75 -31.66 -12.92
CA ASP A 374 -19.82 -30.20 -13.00
C ASP A 374 -18.82 -29.58 -12.03
N LEU A 375 -17.82 -28.87 -12.56
CA LEU A 375 -16.80 -28.20 -11.77
C LEU A 375 -17.25 -26.76 -11.44
N PRO A 376 -17.29 -26.38 -10.15
CA PRO A 376 -17.70 -25.05 -9.75
C PRO A 376 -16.59 -24.02 -10.02
N LEU A 377 -16.94 -22.74 -10.14
CA LEU A 377 -15.95 -21.65 -10.34
C LEU A 377 -14.79 -21.63 -9.38
N TYR A 378 -15.13 -21.82 -8.10
CA TYR A 378 -14.18 -21.68 -7.04
C TYR A 378 -13.44 -22.99 -6.83
N PHE A 379 -13.53 -23.95 -7.77
CA PHE A 379 -12.69 -25.13 -7.79
C PHE A 379 -11.21 -24.72 -7.72
N PRO A 380 -10.39 -25.36 -6.87
CA PRO A 380 -10.69 -26.57 -6.08
C PRO A 380 -11.30 -26.31 -4.69
N ARG A 381 -11.53 -25.05 -4.26
CA ARG A 381 -12.12 -24.78 -2.95
C ARG A 381 -13.53 -25.35 -2.83
N ASP A 382 -14.33 -25.15 -3.88
CA ASP A 382 -15.64 -25.77 -3.99
C ASP A 382 -15.52 -27.15 -4.63
N GLN A 383 -16.17 -28.13 -4.04
CA GLN A 383 -16.21 -29.51 -4.54
C GLN A 383 -17.04 -29.63 -5.84
N PRO A 384 -16.59 -30.43 -6.83
CA PRO A 384 -17.38 -30.77 -8.02
C PRO A 384 -18.69 -31.47 -7.68
N THR A 385 -19.72 -31.25 -8.49
CA THR A 385 -20.99 -31.98 -8.36
C THR A 385 -20.98 -33.17 -9.31
N LEU A 386 -21.32 -34.36 -8.79
CA LEU A 386 -21.44 -35.58 -9.59
C LEU A 386 -22.92 -35.93 -9.72
N THR A 387 -23.46 -35.98 -10.94
CA THR A 387 -24.87 -36.32 -11.19
C THR A 387 -24.95 -37.62 -11.97
N PHE A 388 -25.56 -38.64 -11.38
CA PHE A 388 -25.81 -39.93 -12.03
C PHE A 388 -27.20 -39.92 -12.64
N GLN A 389 -27.34 -40.28 -13.91
CA GLN A 389 -28.60 -40.23 -14.64
C GLN A 389 -28.82 -41.52 -15.44
N SER A 390 -29.96 -42.17 -15.25
CA SER A 390 -30.38 -43.31 -16.06
C SER A 390 -30.67 -42.85 -17.49
N VAL A 391 -30.38 -43.66 -18.50
CA VAL A 391 -30.71 -43.33 -19.90
C VAL A 391 -32.08 -43.85 -20.34
N TYR A 392 -32.75 -44.67 -19.52
CA TYR A 392 -34.02 -45.31 -19.89
C TYR A 392 -35.01 -45.51 -18.73
N HIS A 393 -34.77 -44.93 -17.55
CA HIS A 393 -35.74 -44.97 -16.45
C HIS A 393 -36.28 -43.58 -16.19
N PHE A 394 -37.60 -43.42 -16.28
CA PHE A 394 -38.31 -42.17 -16.07
C PHE A 394 -39.01 -42.13 -14.71
N THR A 395 -38.95 -40.99 -14.04
CA THR A 395 -39.75 -40.70 -12.85
C THR A 395 -41.22 -40.52 -13.21
N ASN A 396 -42.10 -40.52 -12.21
CA ASN A 396 -43.52 -40.22 -12.40
C ASN A 396 -43.79 -38.83 -13.02
N SER A 397 -42.82 -37.91 -12.96
CA SER A 397 -42.90 -36.59 -13.58
C SER A 397 -42.39 -36.56 -15.03
N GLY A 398 -42.06 -37.71 -15.62
CA GLY A 398 -41.58 -37.82 -17.00
C GLY A 398 -40.13 -37.38 -17.22
N GLN A 399 -39.33 -37.22 -16.16
CA GLN A 399 -37.90 -36.90 -16.27
C GLN A 399 -37.06 -38.17 -16.09
N LEU A 400 -35.89 -38.23 -16.70
CA LEU A 400 -34.96 -39.32 -16.45
C LEU A 400 -34.53 -39.35 -14.98
N TYR A 401 -34.56 -40.54 -14.39
CA TYR A 401 -34.16 -40.79 -13.03
C TYR A 401 -32.71 -40.36 -12.83
N SER A 402 -32.48 -39.43 -11.88
CA SER A 402 -31.16 -38.91 -11.58
C SER A 402 -30.93 -38.72 -10.09
N GLN A 403 -29.67 -38.83 -9.67
CA GLN A 403 -29.23 -38.57 -8.30
C GLN A 403 -27.97 -37.70 -8.28
N VAL A 404 -28.00 -36.64 -7.51
CA VAL A 404 -26.87 -35.71 -7.31
C VAL A 404 -26.07 -36.13 -6.08
N GLN A 405 -24.76 -36.23 -6.25
CA GLN A 405 -23.81 -36.67 -5.22
C GLN A 405 -22.78 -35.58 -4.90
N LYS A 406 -22.77 -35.17 -3.63
CA LYS A 406 -21.82 -34.20 -3.06
C LYS A 406 -21.03 -34.74 -1.86
N SER A 407 -21.38 -35.92 -1.36
CA SER A 407 -20.82 -36.48 -0.12
C SER A 407 -19.62 -37.43 -0.34
N TYR A 408 -19.03 -37.42 -1.54
CA TYR A 408 -17.87 -38.24 -1.84
C TYR A 408 -16.58 -37.60 -1.30
N PRO A 409 -15.52 -38.38 -1.04
CA PRO A 409 -14.27 -37.83 -0.49
C PRO A 409 -13.69 -36.73 -1.38
N TYR A 410 -13.42 -35.56 -0.79
CA TYR A 410 -12.85 -34.42 -1.49
C TYR A 410 -11.95 -33.58 -0.59
N SER A 411 -10.83 -33.09 -1.14
CA SER A 411 -10.01 -32.06 -0.52
C SER A 411 -9.50 -31.08 -1.58
N PRO A 412 -9.61 -29.75 -1.33
CA PRO A 412 -9.04 -28.74 -2.23
C PRO A 412 -7.52 -28.84 -2.38
N ARG A 413 -6.86 -29.51 -1.44
CA ARG A 413 -5.40 -29.65 -1.35
C ARG A 413 -4.83 -30.75 -2.24
N TRP A 414 -5.67 -31.69 -2.69
CA TRP A 414 -5.24 -32.74 -3.61
C TRP A 414 -4.91 -32.15 -5.00
N ASP A 415 -4.06 -32.85 -5.74
CA ASP A 415 -3.89 -32.61 -7.17
C ASP A 415 -5.09 -33.16 -7.97
N GLY A 416 -5.24 -32.72 -9.22
CA GLY A 416 -6.37 -33.11 -10.05
C GLY A 416 -6.49 -34.61 -10.25
N ASN A 417 -5.37 -35.34 -10.29
CA ASN A 417 -5.35 -36.78 -10.47
C ASN A 417 -5.86 -37.55 -9.24
N GLU A 418 -5.39 -37.19 -8.04
CA GLU A 418 -5.82 -37.79 -6.78
C GLU A 418 -7.31 -37.51 -6.51
N MET A 419 -7.78 -36.29 -6.81
CA MET A 419 -9.22 -35.98 -6.76
C MET A 419 -10.02 -36.92 -7.69
N ALA A 420 -9.57 -37.10 -8.95
CA ALA A 420 -10.25 -37.95 -9.91
C ALA A 420 -10.22 -39.45 -9.52
N LYS A 421 -9.10 -39.94 -8.99
CA LYS A 421 -8.97 -41.31 -8.48
C LYS A 421 -9.97 -41.62 -7.37
N ARG A 422 -10.13 -40.70 -6.41
CA ARG A 422 -11.06 -40.87 -5.29
C ARG A 422 -12.51 -40.77 -5.73
N ALA A 423 -12.83 -39.87 -6.67
CA ALA A 423 -14.15 -39.83 -7.30
C ALA A 423 -14.46 -41.15 -8.03
N LYS A 424 -13.51 -41.71 -8.77
CA LYS A 424 -13.65 -43.03 -9.41
C LYS A 424 -13.84 -44.16 -8.40
N ALA A 425 -13.16 -44.13 -7.26
CA ALA A 425 -13.36 -45.11 -6.19
C ALA A 425 -14.79 -45.02 -5.62
N TYR A 426 -15.30 -43.80 -5.43
CA TYR A 426 -16.67 -43.57 -4.99
C TYR A 426 -17.72 -44.09 -5.98
N PHE A 427 -17.47 -43.98 -7.29
CA PHE A 427 -18.36 -44.53 -8.32
C PHE A 427 -18.62 -46.02 -8.07
N LYS A 428 -17.57 -46.81 -7.80
CA LYS A 428 -17.69 -48.26 -7.57
C LYS A 428 -18.60 -48.61 -6.39
N SER A 429 -18.59 -47.81 -5.33
CA SER A 429 -19.46 -48.03 -4.17
C SER A 429 -20.90 -47.56 -4.39
N PHE A 430 -21.10 -46.51 -5.19
CA PHE A 430 -22.39 -45.86 -5.32
C PHE A 430 -23.28 -46.42 -6.45
N ILE A 431 -22.67 -46.89 -7.54
CA ILE A 431 -23.40 -47.38 -8.73
C ILE A 431 -24.45 -48.47 -8.40
N PRO A 432 -24.18 -49.48 -7.54
CA PRO A 432 -25.20 -50.49 -7.20
C PRO A 432 -26.45 -49.88 -6.55
N GLN A 433 -26.26 -48.93 -5.62
CA GLN A 433 -27.36 -48.24 -4.95
C GLN A 433 -28.16 -47.36 -5.92
N PHE A 434 -27.47 -46.70 -6.85
CA PHE A 434 -28.12 -45.93 -7.90
C PHE A 434 -28.98 -46.79 -8.83
N GLN A 435 -28.48 -47.97 -9.22
CA GLN A 435 -29.20 -48.94 -10.04
C GLN A 435 -30.47 -49.45 -9.33
N GLU A 436 -30.35 -49.87 -8.07
CA GLU A 436 -31.51 -50.30 -7.27
C GLU A 436 -32.55 -49.18 -7.13
N GLY A 437 -32.10 -47.95 -6.89
CA GLY A 437 -32.96 -46.77 -6.84
C GLY A 437 -33.69 -46.50 -8.17
N ALA A 438 -33.01 -46.68 -9.30
CA ALA A 438 -33.59 -46.51 -10.63
C ALA A 438 -34.64 -47.58 -10.94
N PHE A 439 -34.42 -48.84 -10.55
CA PHE A 439 -35.41 -49.92 -10.71
C PHE A 439 -36.61 -49.76 -9.78
N ALA A 440 -36.39 -49.30 -8.54
CA ALA A 440 -37.48 -49.15 -7.58
C ALA A 440 -38.39 -47.95 -7.87
N ASN A 441 -37.83 -46.86 -8.41
CA ASN A 441 -38.52 -45.58 -8.54
C ASN A 441 -38.71 -45.11 -9.98
N GLY A 442 -38.11 -45.80 -10.95
CA GLY A 442 -38.16 -45.47 -12.37
C GLY A 442 -39.05 -46.43 -13.15
N LYS A 443 -39.69 -45.91 -14.20
CA LYS A 443 -40.46 -46.67 -15.19
C LYS A 443 -39.68 -46.71 -16.50
N LEU A 444 -39.71 -47.84 -17.20
CA LEU A 444 -39.11 -47.98 -18.53
C LEU A 444 -39.85 -47.14 -19.58
#